data_AF-B0FG38-F1
#
_entry.id   AF-B0FG38-F1
#
_cell.length_a   1.000
_cell.length_b   1.000
_cell.length_c   1.000
_cell.angle_alpha   90.00
_cell.angle_beta   90.00
_cell.angle_gamma   90.00
#
_symmetry.space_group_name_H-M   'P 1'
#
loop_
_entity.id
_entity.type
_entity.pdbx_description
1 polymer ?
#
loop_
_entity_poly.entity_id
_entity_poly.type
_entity_poly.pdbx_seq_one_letter_code
_entity_poly.pdbx_strand_id
1 'polypeptide(L)'
;PLLLFDLSLLAGANRNTIATLIGLDVFMIGTGAIAALSSTAGARIAWWAISTGALLTLLYVLVGTLSENARSRAPEVASLFGRLRNLVIALWLLYPVIWILGTEGTFGILPLYWETAAFMVLDLSAKVGFGLI
;
A
#
# COMPACT_ATOMS: atom_id res chain seq x y z
N PRO A 1 -4.90 5.97 3.08
CA PRO A 1 -6.34 5.62 3.08
C PRO A 1 -7.17 6.17 1.90
N LEU A 2 -6.94 7.41 1.42
CA LEU A 2 -7.79 8.02 0.37
C LEU A 2 -7.75 7.25 -0.97
N LEU A 3 -6.57 6.78 -1.41
CA LEU A 3 -6.45 5.97 -2.64
C LEU A 3 -7.30 4.69 -2.59
N LEU A 4 -7.41 4.07 -1.41
CA LEU A 4 -8.25 2.89 -1.21
C LEU A 4 -9.74 3.25 -1.19
N PHE A 5 -10.07 4.44 -0.69
CA PHE A 5 -11.42 4.95 -0.75
C PHE A 5 -11.84 5.18 -2.21
N ASP A 6 -10.99 5.78 -3.04
CA ASP A 6 -11.25 5.96 -4.49
C ASP A 6 -11.48 4.62 -5.19
N LEU A 7 -10.57 3.65 -4.99
CA LEU A 7 -10.75 2.29 -5.54
C LEU A 7 -12.03 1.62 -5.04
N SER A 8 -12.40 1.86 -3.78
CA SER A 8 -13.60 1.28 -3.20
C SER A 8 -14.88 1.90 -3.73
N LEU A 9 -14.88 3.21 -3.97
CA LEU A 9 -15.99 3.89 -4.66
C LEU A 9 -16.10 3.42 -6.11
N LEU A 10 -14.97 3.28 -6.81
CA LEU A 10 -14.92 2.81 -8.19
C LEU A 10 -15.44 1.37 -8.34
N ALA A 11 -15.03 0.47 -7.43
CA ALA A 11 -15.58 -0.89 -7.35
C ALA A 11 -17.02 -0.92 -6.84
N GLY A 12 -17.48 0.19 -6.23
CA GLY A 12 -18.75 0.32 -5.54
C GLY A 12 -18.91 -0.69 -4.41
N ALA A 13 -17.92 -0.73 -3.53
CA ALA A 13 -17.88 -1.58 -2.36
C ALA A 13 -18.81 -1.08 -1.25
N ASN A 14 -19.23 -1.99 -0.37
CA ASN A 14 -20.04 -1.64 0.80
C ASN A 14 -19.18 -0.99 1.90
N ARG A 15 -19.86 -0.38 2.89
CA ARG A 15 -19.22 0.31 4.02
C ARG A 15 -18.29 -0.58 4.83
N ASN A 16 -18.61 -1.87 4.98
CA ASN A 16 -17.77 -2.81 5.73
C ASN A 16 -16.44 -3.04 5.01
N THR A 17 -16.47 -3.25 3.70
CA THR A 17 -15.24 -3.42 2.88
C THR A 17 -14.38 -2.16 2.93
N ILE A 18 -15.00 -0.99 2.78
CA ILE A 18 -14.32 0.31 2.88
C ILE A 18 -13.67 0.47 4.25
N ALA A 19 -14.42 0.23 5.33
CA ALA A 19 -13.91 0.35 6.70
C ALA A 19 -12.78 -0.64 6.98
N THR A 20 -12.87 -1.87 6.50
CA THR A 20 -11.78 -2.88 6.60
C THR A 20 -10.53 -2.39 5.89
N LEU A 21 -10.63 -1.90 4.65
CA LEU A 21 -9.48 -1.40 3.89
C LEU A 21 -8.83 -0.18 4.58
N ILE A 22 -9.64 0.78 5.03
CA ILE A 22 -9.14 1.97 5.74
C ILE A 22 -8.50 1.56 7.08
N GLY A 23 -9.12 0.66 7.83
CA GLY A 23 -8.59 0.18 9.11
C GLY A 23 -7.26 -0.54 8.96
N LEU A 24 -7.14 -1.45 7.98
CA LEU A 24 -5.89 -2.13 7.65
C LEU A 24 -4.80 -1.15 7.23
N ASP A 25 -5.14 -0.16 6.41
CA ASP A 25 -4.20 0.88 5.95
C ASP A 25 -3.70 1.76 7.10
N VAL A 26 -4.59 2.25 7.95
CA VAL A 26 -4.20 3.05 9.13
C VAL A 26 -3.34 2.22 10.10
N PHE A 27 -3.70 0.95 10.32
CA PHE A 27 -2.90 0.03 11.13
C PHE A 27 -1.52 -0.23 10.52
N MET A 28 -1.45 -0.44 9.20
CA MET A 28 -0.20 -0.62 8.45
C MET A 28 0.72 0.59 8.61
N ILE A 29 0.22 1.81 8.38
CA ILE A 29 1.01 3.03 8.52
C ILE A 29 1.42 3.26 9.98
N GLY A 30 0.51 3.06 10.93
CA GLY A 30 0.79 3.21 12.36
C GLY A 30 1.88 2.26 12.84
N THR A 31 1.80 0.98 12.49
CA THR A 31 2.83 -0.02 12.84
C THR A 31 4.14 0.22 12.09
N GLY A 32 4.12 0.72 10.86
CA GLY A 32 5.30 1.17 10.15
C GLY A 32 6.01 2.35 10.83
N ALA A 33 5.25 3.31 11.35
CA ALA A 33 5.81 4.42 12.14
C ALA A 33 6.43 3.92 13.45
N ILE A 34 5.79 2.98 14.15
CA ILE A 34 6.36 2.34 15.34
C ILE A 34 7.67 1.60 14.98
N ALA A 35 7.72 0.91 13.84
CA ALA A 35 8.94 0.30 13.32
C ALA A 35 10.05 1.35 13.13
N ALA A 36 9.74 2.47 12.48
CA ALA A 36 10.70 3.54 12.21
C ALA A 36 11.21 4.25 13.47
N LEU A 37 10.42 4.30 14.55
CA LEU A 37 10.77 4.94 15.81
C LEU A 37 11.34 3.98 16.87
N SER A 38 11.33 2.67 16.61
CA SER A 38 11.84 1.68 17.55
C SER A 38 13.37 1.76 17.71
N SER A 39 13.83 1.56 18.95
CA SER A 39 15.23 1.74 19.36
C SER A 39 16.14 0.53 19.10
N THR A 40 15.58 -0.65 18.87
CA THR A 40 16.36 -1.88 18.62
C THR A 40 16.08 -2.45 17.25
N ALA A 41 17.11 -2.95 16.56
CA ALA A 41 16.97 -3.54 15.23
C ALA A 41 15.90 -4.66 15.18
N GLY A 42 15.87 -5.51 16.21
CA GLY A 42 14.85 -6.57 16.32
C GLY A 42 13.42 -6.04 16.40
N ALA A 43 13.18 -4.98 17.19
CA ALA A 43 11.85 -4.37 17.28
C ALA A 43 11.44 -3.70 15.96
N ARG A 44 12.39 -3.03 15.28
CA ARG A 44 12.16 -2.41 13.96
C ARG A 44 11.70 -3.47 12.94
N ILE A 45 12.42 -4.58 12.85
CA ILE A 45 12.10 -5.66 11.91
C ILE A 45 10.77 -6.35 12.28
N ALA A 46 10.51 -6.58 13.58
CA ALA A 46 9.25 -7.19 14.02
C ALA A 46 8.03 -6.33 13.65
N TRP A 47 8.08 -5.02 13.90
CA TRP A 47 7.01 -4.10 13.53
C TRP A 47 6.88 -3.91 12.01
N TRP A 48 8.01 -3.89 11.28
CA TRP A 48 8.00 -3.93 9.81
C TRP A 48 7.27 -5.18 9.28
N ALA A 49 7.50 -6.36 9.89
CA ALA A 49 6.84 -7.59 9.48
C ALA A 49 5.32 -7.54 9.77
N ILE A 50 4.92 -6.98 10.91
CA ILE A 50 3.50 -6.76 11.25
C ILE A 50 2.83 -5.81 10.24
N SER A 51 3.47 -4.68 9.94
CA SER A 51 2.99 -3.71 8.95
C SER A 51 2.87 -4.34 7.57
N THR A 52 3.87 -5.13 7.15
CA THR A 52 3.86 -5.88 5.88
C THR A 52 2.74 -6.93 5.87
N GLY A 53 2.47 -7.61 6.97
CA GLY A 53 1.33 -8.52 7.09
C GLY A 53 -0.02 -7.82 6.88
N ALA A 54 -0.16 -6.60 7.41
CA ALA A 54 -1.34 -5.77 7.17
C ALA A 54 -1.45 -5.34 5.71
N LEU A 55 -0.34 -4.97 5.06
CA LEU A 55 -0.29 -4.71 3.61
C LEU A 55 -0.77 -5.93 2.82
N LEU A 56 -0.24 -7.12 3.08
CA LEU A 56 -0.63 -8.33 2.35
C LEU A 56 -2.11 -8.68 2.56
N THR A 57 -2.63 -8.48 3.77
CA THR A 57 -4.06 -8.66 4.07
C THR A 57 -4.92 -7.66 3.30
N LEU A 58 -4.50 -6.40 3.23
CA LEU A 58 -5.17 -5.36 2.43
C LEU A 58 -5.14 -5.70 0.93
N LEU A 59 -3.99 -6.14 0.40
CA LEU A 59 -3.85 -6.52 -1.00
C LEU A 59 -4.73 -7.74 -1.33
N TYR A 60 -4.86 -8.70 -0.40
CA TYR A 60 -5.78 -9.82 -0.51
C TYR A 60 -7.24 -9.36 -0.69
N VAL A 61 -7.71 -8.39 0.11
CA VAL A 61 -9.05 -7.81 -0.05
C VAL A 61 -9.20 -7.12 -1.42
N LEU A 62 -8.14 -6.46 -1.89
CA LEU A 62 -8.10 -5.76 -3.18
C LEU A 62 -8.25 -6.72 -4.38
N VAL A 63 -7.51 -7.84 -4.38
CA VAL A 63 -7.58 -8.85 -5.45
C VAL A 63 -8.78 -9.79 -5.34
N GLY A 64 -9.32 -9.97 -4.13
CA GLY A 64 -10.52 -10.75 -3.86
C GLY A 64 -11.79 -9.90 -3.94
N THR A 65 -12.35 -9.57 -2.77
CA THR A 65 -13.67 -8.91 -2.63
C THR A 65 -13.80 -7.64 -3.47
N LEU A 66 -12.77 -6.79 -3.53
CA LEU A 66 -12.87 -5.54 -4.27
C LEU A 66 -12.88 -5.74 -5.78
N SER A 67 -12.09 -6.71 -6.26
CA SER A 67 -12.08 -7.11 -7.67
C SER A 67 -13.39 -7.80 -8.08
N GLU A 68 -14.00 -8.57 -7.19
CA GLU A 68 -15.34 -9.14 -7.39
C GLU A 68 -16.40 -8.06 -7.57
N ASN A 69 -16.41 -7.06 -6.68
CA ASN A 69 -17.33 -5.93 -6.78
C ASN A 69 -17.15 -5.17 -8.10
N ALA A 70 -15.89 -4.89 -8.49
CA ALA A 70 -15.60 -4.18 -9.73
C ALA A 70 -16.06 -4.93 -10.98
N ARG A 71 -16.02 -6.28 -11.00
CA ARG A 71 -16.51 -7.09 -12.13
C ARG A 71 -18.03 -6.97 -12.34
N SER A 72 -18.78 -6.57 -11.33
CA SER A 72 -20.22 -6.32 -11.45
C SER A 72 -20.56 -4.94 -12.01
N ARG A 73 -19.54 -4.09 -12.23
CA ARG A 73 -19.68 -2.73 -12.79
C ARG A 73 -19.63 -2.74 -14.32
N ALA A 74 -19.91 -1.59 -14.92
CA ALA A 74 -19.78 -1.41 -16.37
C ALA A 74 -18.34 -1.78 -16.83
N PRO A 75 -18.17 -2.33 -18.05
CA PRO A 75 -16.87 -2.81 -18.53
C PRO A 75 -15.75 -1.76 -18.44
N GLU A 76 -16.05 -0.49 -18.72
CA GLU A 76 -15.10 0.62 -18.62
C GLU A 76 -14.60 0.84 -17.19
N VAL A 77 -15.51 0.78 -16.21
CA VAL A 77 -15.22 0.91 -14.78
C VAL A 77 -14.39 -0.27 -14.29
N ALA A 78 -14.76 -1.50 -14.67
CA ALA A 78 -14.00 -2.70 -14.32
C ALA A 78 -12.58 -2.66 -14.88
N SER A 79 -12.41 -2.17 -16.12
CA SER A 79 -11.12 -1.98 -16.77
C SER A 79 -10.27 -0.90 -16.09
N LEU A 80 -10.85 0.24 -15.74
CA LEU A 80 -10.17 1.29 -14.97
C LEU A 80 -9.72 0.78 -13.61
N PHE A 81 -10.63 0.13 -12.87
CA PHE A 81 -10.30 -0.49 -11.59
C PHE A 81 -9.15 -1.49 -11.71
N GLY A 82 -9.15 -2.36 -12.73
CA GLY A 82 -8.09 -3.33 -12.95
C GLY A 82 -6.71 -2.66 -13.15
N ARG A 83 -6.66 -1.58 -13.93
CA ARG A 83 -5.42 -0.79 -14.13
C ARG A 83 -4.92 -0.17 -12.83
N LEU A 84 -5.80 0.54 -12.12
CA LEU A 84 -5.46 1.21 -10.87
C LEU A 84 -5.09 0.22 -9.75
N ARG A 85 -5.80 -0.91 -9.64
CA ARG A 85 -5.47 -2.00 -8.72
C ARG A 85 -4.07 -2.54 -8.99
N ASN A 86 -3.76 -2.86 -10.24
CA ASN A 86 -2.46 -3.43 -10.59
C ASN A 86 -1.32 -2.44 -10.32
N LEU A 87 -1.54 -1.14 -10.60
CA LEU A 87 -0.61 -0.07 -10.24
C LEU A 87 -0.38 -0.02 -8.72
N VAL A 88 -1.45 -0.02 -7.93
CA VAL A 88 -1.36 -0.01 -6.46
C VAL A 88 -0.59 -1.23 -5.96
N ILE A 89 -0.92 -2.44 -6.41
CA ILE A 89 -0.19 -3.66 -6.00
C ILE A 89 1.31 -3.54 -6.30
N ALA A 90 1.66 -3.17 -7.53
CA ALA A 90 3.05 -3.09 -7.96
C ALA A 90 3.84 -2.06 -7.16
N LEU A 91 3.30 -0.85 -6.98
CA LEU A 91 3.98 0.22 -6.26
C LEU A 91 4.03 -0.04 -4.76
N TRP A 92 2.92 -0.49 -4.15
CA TRP A 92 2.82 -0.63 -2.70
C TRP A 92 3.68 -1.75 -2.15
N LEU A 93 3.90 -2.82 -2.92
CA LEU A 93 4.84 -3.88 -2.54
C LEU A 93 6.30 -3.42 -2.52
N LEU A 94 6.65 -2.35 -3.23
CA LEU A 94 8.01 -1.81 -3.24
C LEU A 94 8.33 -0.98 -1.98
N TYR A 95 7.34 -0.35 -1.34
CA TYR A 95 7.57 0.42 -0.11
C TYR A 95 8.24 -0.38 1.01
N PRO A 96 7.74 -1.56 1.44
CA PRO A 96 8.39 -2.32 2.50
C PRO A 96 9.76 -2.85 2.07
N VAL A 97 9.99 -3.08 0.77
CA VAL A 97 11.30 -3.52 0.24
C VAL A 97 12.32 -2.38 0.30
N ILE A 98 11.96 -1.17 -0.11
CA ILE A 98 12.85 -0.01 -0.02
C ILE A 98 13.16 0.27 1.45
N TRP A 99 12.14 0.29 2.32
CA TRP A 99 12.31 0.56 3.75
C TRP A 99 13.26 -0.44 4.43
N ILE A 100 13.13 -1.75 4.14
CA ILE A 100 13.98 -2.77 4.78
C ILE A 100 15.41 -2.73 4.23
N LEU A 101 15.62 -2.35 2.97
CA LEU A 101 16.95 -2.19 2.39
C LEU A 101 17.61 -0.86 2.80
N GLY A 102 16.80 0.14 3.11
CA GLY A 102 17.17 1.50 3.45
C GLY A 102 17.76 1.67 4.83
N THR A 103 17.80 2.93 5.27
CA THR A 103 18.37 3.30 6.57
C THR A 103 17.55 2.77 7.72
N GLU A 104 16.24 2.67 7.54
CA GLU A 104 15.32 2.27 8.57
C GLU A 104 15.40 0.76 8.88
N GLY A 105 15.73 -0.06 7.88
CA GLY A 105 15.90 -1.49 8.04
C GLY A 105 17.16 -1.92 8.78
N THR A 106 18.03 -0.98 9.17
CA THR A 106 19.31 -1.20 9.90
C THR A 106 20.41 -1.96 9.14
N PHE A 107 20.10 -2.52 7.97
CA PHE A 107 21.09 -3.18 7.10
C PHE A 107 21.92 -2.18 6.28
N GLY A 108 21.37 -0.99 5.98
CA GLY A 108 22.08 0.09 5.30
C GLY A 108 22.53 -0.24 3.87
N ILE A 109 21.79 -1.13 3.18
CA ILE A 109 22.12 -1.57 1.81
C ILE A 109 21.85 -0.45 0.80
N LEU A 110 20.76 0.28 1.01
CA LEU A 110 20.35 1.42 0.19
C LEU A 110 20.64 2.72 0.96
N PRO A 111 21.58 3.57 0.49
CA PRO A 111 21.88 4.84 1.14
C PRO A 111 20.68 5.80 1.14
N LEU A 112 20.55 6.62 2.18
CA LEU A 112 19.43 7.56 2.38
C LEU A 112 19.11 8.41 1.14
N TYR A 113 20.15 8.86 0.42
CA TYR A 113 19.99 9.64 -0.81
C TYR A 113 19.17 8.88 -1.87
N TRP A 114 19.53 7.62 -2.12
CA TRP A 114 18.85 6.78 -3.11
C TRP A 114 17.51 6.25 -2.60
N GLU A 115 17.41 5.97 -1.30
CA GLU A 115 16.15 5.64 -0.64
C GLU A 115 15.11 6.76 -0.81
N THR A 116 15.51 8.01 -0.55
CA THR A 116 14.64 9.18 -0.72
C THR A 116 14.21 9.34 -2.17
N ALA A 117 15.12 9.17 -3.13
CA ALA A 117 14.80 9.21 -4.55
C ALA A 117 13.83 8.09 -4.95
N ALA A 118 13.99 6.88 -4.40
CA ALA A 118 13.11 5.76 -4.66
C ALA A 118 11.68 6.02 -4.13
N PHE A 119 11.54 6.48 -2.88
CA PHE A 119 10.23 6.87 -2.33
C PHE A 119 9.59 8.02 -3.10
N MET A 120 10.36 9.02 -3.54
CA MET A 120 9.86 10.11 -4.37
C MET A 120 9.22 9.58 -5.67
N VAL A 121 9.90 8.68 -6.39
CA VAL A 121 9.36 8.08 -7.62
C VAL A 121 8.10 7.26 -7.33
N LEU A 122 8.10 6.46 -6.26
CA LEU A 122 6.91 5.72 -5.84
C LEU A 122 5.74 6.66 -5.53
N ASP A 123 5.98 7.73 -4.79
CA ASP A 123 4.95 8.66 -4.36
C ASP A 123 4.35 9.44 -5.53
N LEU A 124 5.18 9.91 -6.47
CA LEU A 124 4.70 10.55 -7.69
C LEU A 124 3.85 9.57 -8.52
N SER A 125 4.30 8.34 -8.67
CA SER A 125 3.60 7.32 -9.45
C SER A 125 2.27 6.91 -8.79
N ALA A 126 2.27 6.72 -7.46
CA ALA A 126 1.11 6.25 -6.71
C ALA A 126 0.05 7.35 -6.49
N LYS A 127 0.41 8.63 -6.66
CA LYS A 127 -0.50 9.77 -6.44
C LYS A 127 -0.82 10.48 -7.75
N VAL A 128 0.19 11.06 -8.40
CA VAL A 128 0.01 11.80 -9.67
C VAL A 128 -0.27 10.82 -10.80
N GLY A 129 0.55 9.77 -10.93
CA GLY A 129 0.35 8.73 -11.94
C GLY A 129 -1.01 8.03 -11.79
N PHE A 130 -1.38 7.67 -10.56
CA PHE A 130 -2.70 7.13 -10.25
C PHE A 130 -3.83 8.08 -10.65
N GLY A 131 -3.75 9.36 -10.28
CA GLY A 131 -4.82 10.32 -10.57
C GLY A 131 -4.96 10.73 -12.04
N LEU A 132 -3.91 10.50 -12.86
CA LEU A 132 -3.95 10.75 -14.30
C LEU A 132 -4.59 9.61 -15.11
N ILE A 133 -4.67 8.39 -14.54
CA ILE A 133 -5.20 7.19 -15.20
C ILE A 133 -6.72 7.12 -15.03
#